data_AF-A0A397DC45-F1
#
_entry.id   AF-A0A397DC45-F1
#
_cell.length_a   1.000
_cell.length_b   1.000
_cell.length_c   1.000
_cell.angle_alpha   90.00
_cell.angle_beta   90.00
_cell.angle_gamma   90.00
#
_symmetry.space_group_name_H-M   'P 1'
#
loop_
_entity.id
_entity.type
_entity.pdbx_description
1 polymer ?
#
loop_
_entity_poly.entity_id
_entity_poly.type
_entity_poly.pdbx_seq_one_letter_code
_entity_poly.pdbx_strand_id
1 'polypeptide(L)'
;VHKLRYPHALLGALEYDPSFAIRGLAIDTEKALLCKISSHQKLSYTGVFRGRQRLSREEILLAYNGSRHIPISYRAECMKPLNDLFSVAQACLFADVIQFFTDHDIAYEPRAVHEDIESSIAEVHTSGKMHKAVVQDLPLYMEPNTQLRELLSRFQVQNA
;
A
#
# COMPACT_ATOMS: atom_id res chain seq x y z
N VAL A 1 10.32 12.95 1.98
CA VAL A 1 11.69 13.50 2.16
C VAL A 1 11.68 14.96 2.58
N HIS A 2 11.38 15.94 1.71
CA HIS A 2 11.53 17.36 2.07
C HIS A 2 10.63 17.88 3.21
N LYS A 3 9.34 17.53 3.20
CA LYS A 3 8.36 18.02 4.20
C LYS A 3 8.48 17.31 5.55
N LEU A 4 8.49 15.99 5.52
CA LEU A 4 8.53 15.12 6.70
C LEU A 4 9.96 14.79 7.18
N ARG A 5 10.98 15.41 6.55
CA ARG A 5 12.40 15.27 6.91
C ARG A 5 12.95 13.83 6.92
N TYR A 6 12.39 12.96 6.08
CA TYR A 6 12.97 11.64 5.83
C TYR A 6 14.37 11.79 5.22
N PRO A 7 15.28 10.81 5.43
CA PRO A 7 16.65 10.85 4.91
C PRO A 7 16.69 11.12 3.39
N HIS A 8 17.58 12.00 2.95
CA HIS A 8 17.70 12.34 1.52
C HIS A 8 18.13 11.14 0.67
N ALA A 9 18.91 10.22 1.24
CA ALA A 9 19.31 8.98 0.60
C ALA A 9 18.11 8.13 0.13
N LEU A 10 16.94 8.30 0.75
CA LEU A 10 15.71 7.62 0.35
C LEU A 10 15.31 7.96 -1.10
N LEU A 11 15.53 9.20 -1.58
CA LEU A 11 15.14 9.60 -2.94
C LEU A 11 15.84 8.79 -4.05
N GLY A 12 17.06 8.31 -3.79
CA GLY A 12 17.82 7.50 -4.75
C GLY A 12 17.73 5.99 -4.50
N ALA A 13 17.16 5.58 -3.36
CA ALA A 13 17.10 4.19 -2.95
C ALA A 13 15.79 3.49 -3.34
N LEU A 14 14.71 4.24 -3.56
CA LEU A 14 13.40 3.65 -3.85
C LEU A 14 13.16 3.53 -5.35
N GLU A 15 12.93 2.30 -5.81
CA GLU A 15 12.51 1.99 -7.17
C GLU A 15 11.16 1.26 -7.13
N TYR A 16 10.20 1.75 -7.92
CA TYR A 16 8.87 1.14 -7.95
C TYR A 16 8.91 -0.22 -8.64
N ASP A 17 8.58 -1.26 -7.88
CA ASP A 17 8.44 -2.63 -8.37
C ASP A 17 6.95 -3.04 -8.41
N PRO A 18 6.34 -3.14 -9.60
CA PRO A 18 4.94 -3.52 -9.74
C PRO A 18 4.67 -5.01 -9.47
N SER A 19 5.71 -5.85 -9.35
CA SER A 19 5.56 -7.30 -9.17
C SER A 19 5.47 -7.74 -7.70
N PHE A 20 5.86 -6.85 -6.77
CA PHE A 20 5.95 -7.18 -5.35
C PHE A 20 4.59 -7.24 -4.64
N ALA A 21 3.78 -6.19 -4.79
CA ALA A 21 2.53 -6.06 -4.05
C ALA A 21 1.31 -6.48 -4.89
N ILE A 22 0.30 -6.98 -4.20
CA ILE A 22 -1.01 -7.32 -4.78
C ILE A 22 -2.11 -6.55 -4.09
N ARG A 23 -3.26 -6.42 -4.75
CA ARG A 23 -4.47 -5.84 -4.15
C ARG A 23 -5.01 -6.71 -3.02
N GLY A 24 -5.56 -6.08 -1.98
CA GLY A 24 -6.23 -6.77 -0.86
C GLY A 24 -5.28 -7.18 0.28
N LEU A 25 -4.08 -6.58 0.34
CA LEU A 25 -3.20 -6.69 1.49
C LEU A 25 -3.71 -5.77 2.63
N ALA A 26 -3.09 -5.88 3.80
CA ALA A 26 -3.32 -4.98 4.92
C ALA A 26 -1.98 -4.60 5.56
N ILE A 27 -1.84 -3.34 5.97
CA ILE A 27 -0.72 -2.88 6.79
C ILE A 27 -1.08 -3.06 8.25
N ASP A 28 -0.27 -3.78 9.00
CA ASP A 28 -0.31 -3.79 10.46
C ASP A 28 0.48 -2.59 10.99
N THR A 29 -0.24 -1.54 11.40
CA THR A 29 0.37 -0.27 11.80
C THR A 29 1.10 -0.34 13.12
N GLU A 30 0.85 -1.35 13.95
CA GLU A 30 1.55 -1.56 15.22
C GLU A 30 2.88 -2.30 15.02
N LYS A 31 2.95 -3.18 14.02
CA LYS A 31 4.11 -4.08 13.82
C LYS A 31 4.96 -3.71 12.62
N ALA A 32 4.54 -2.70 11.86
CA ALA A 32 5.10 -2.32 10.57
C ALA A 32 5.21 -3.52 9.59
N LEU A 33 4.14 -4.30 9.49
CA LEU A 33 4.08 -5.49 8.63
C LEU A 33 3.08 -5.30 7.49
N LEU A 34 3.44 -5.79 6.31
CA LEU A 34 2.52 -5.97 5.20
C LEU A 34 1.98 -7.40 5.21
N CYS A 35 0.67 -7.55 5.34
CA CYS A 35 0.01 -8.80 5.68
C CYS A 35 -1.07 -9.19 4.67
N LYS A 36 -1.08 -10.46 4.27
CA LYS A 36 -2.19 -11.10 3.58
C LYS A 36 -3.05 -11.83 4.61
N ILE A 37 -4.29 -11.40 4.76
CA ILE A 37 -5.25 -11.94 5.73
C ILE A 37 -6.36 -12.66 4.96
N SER A 38 -6.72 -13.86 5.42
CA SER A 38 -7.86 -14.62 4.88
C SER A 38 -9.20 -14.08 5.41
N SER A 39 -10.29 -14.47 4.76
CA SER A 39 -11.66 -14.17 5.22
C SER A 39 -11.96 -14.64 6.66
N HIS A 40 -11.24 -15.66 7.13
CA HIS A 40 -11.36 -16.20 8.49
C HIS A 40 -10.38 -15.54 9.49
N GLN A 41 -9.90 -14.32 9.18
CA GLN A 41 -8.99 -13.53 10.01
C GLN A 41 -7.66 -14.24 10.32
N LYS A 42 -7.21 -15.15 9.46
CA LYS A 42 -5.90 -15.81 9.61
C LYS A 42 -4.87 -15.18 8.68
N LEU A 43 -3.70 -14.87 9.21
CA LEU A 43 -2.51 -14.52 8.43
C LEU A 43 -2.10 -15.68 7.52
N SER A 44 -1.60 -15.33 6.33
CA SER A 44 -0.93 -16.25 5.42
C SER A 44 0.55 -16.39 5.77
N TYR A 45 1.08 -17.62 5.87
CA TYR A 45 2.51 -17.84 6.12
C TYR A 45 3.41 -17.32 4.98
N THR A 46 2.88 -17.20 3.77
CA THR A 46 3.66 -16.73 2.61
C THR A 46 3.45 -15.26 2.31
N GLY A 47 2.60 -14.57 3.06
CA GLY A 47 2.13 -13.23 2.76
C GLY A 47 2.32 -12.25 3.90
N VAL A 48 3.34 -12.42 4.74
CA VAL A 48 3.70 -11.47 5.80
C VAL A 48 5.12 -11.00 5.56
N PHE A 49 5.30 -9.69 5.45
CA PHE A 49 6.56 -9.05 5.10
C PHE A 49 6.87 -7.91 6.07
N ARG A 50 8.14 -7.78 6.44
CA ARG A 50 8.73 -6.58 7.05
C ARG A 50 9.63 -5.96 6.01
N GLY A 51 9.28 -4.76 5.57
CA GLY A 51 9.88 -4.18 4.39
C GLY A 51 9.68 -5.10 3.18
N ARG A 52 10.78 -5.42 2.48
CA ARG A 52 10.80 -6.35 1.34
C ARG A 52 11.14 -7.79 1.75
N GLN A 53 11.40 -8.04 3.03
CA GLN A 53 11.75 -9.36 3.54
C GLN A 53 10.51 -10.10 4.03
N ARG A 54 10.32 -11.32 3.53
CA ARG A 54 9.26 -12.22 3.99
C ARG A 54 9.63 -12.82 5.34
N LEU A 55 8.70 -12.79 6.29
CA LEU A 55 8.89 -13.44 7.59
C LEU A 55 8.77 -14.96 7.47
N SER A 56 9.58 -15.66 8.25
CA SER A 56 9.44 -17.08 8.52
C SER A 56 8.15 -17.38 9.30
N ARG A 57 7.78 -18.66 9.34
CA ARG A 57 6.61 -19.12 10.10
C ARG A 57 6.76 -18.82 11.59
N GLU A 58 7.96 -18.99 12.11
CA GLU A 58 8.33 -18.81 13.50
C GLU A 58 8.23 -17.34 13.90
N GLU A 59 8.73 -16.42 13.05
CA GLU A 59 8.62 -14.98 13.27
C GLU A 59 7.15 -14.51 13.24
N ILE A 60 6.34 -15.03 12.32
CA ILE A 60 4.91 -14.71 12.27
C ILE A 60 4.21 -15.17 13.56
N LEU A 61 4.46 -16.40 14.00
CA LEU A 61 3.85 -16.91 15.23
C LEU A 61 4.32 -16.10 16.44
N LEU A 62 5.61 -15.76 16.53
CA LEU A 62 6.14 -14.93 17.60
C LEU A 62 5.49 -13.55 17.63
N ALA A 63 5.34 -12.90 16.47
CA ALA A 63 4.75 -11.58 16.34
C ALA A 63 3.26 -11.55 16.77
N TYR A 64 2.55 -12.67 16.67
CA TYR A 64 1.11 -12.77 16.95
C TYR A 64 0.79 -13.80 18.06
N ASN A 65 1.63 -13.84 19.09
CA ASN A 65 1.40 -14.59 20.34
C ASN A 65 1.10 -16.09 20.12
N GLY A 66 1.83 -16.73 19.21
CA GLY A 66 1.70 -18.14 18.87
C GLY A 66 0.48 -18.48 17.99
N SER A 67 -0.28 -17.48 17.55
CA SER A 67 -1.47 -17.66 16.72
C SER A 67 -1.35 -16.94 15.39
N ARG A 68 -2.05 -17.44 14.38
CA ARG A 68 -2.26 -16.69 13.12
C ARG A 68 -3.57 -15.92 13.09
N HIS A 69 -4.44 -16.19 14.06
CA HIS A 69 -5.75 -15.58 14.12
C HIS A 69 -5.64 -14.16 14.67
N ILE A 70 -6.07 -13.20 13.87
CA ILE A 70 -6.15 -11.80 14.24
C ILE A 70 -7.52 -11.55 14.90
N PRO A 71 -7.58 -11.05 16.14
CA PRO A 71 -8.85 -10.67 16.75
C PRO A 71 -9.56 -9.56 15.95
N ILE A 72 -10.90 -9.56 15.96
CA ILE A 72 -11.72 -8.56 15.25
C ILE A 72 -11.36 -7.13 15.69
N SER A 73 -11.21 -6.91 17.00
CA SER A 73 -10.86 -5.62 17.57
C SER A 73 -9.51 -5.14 17.06
N TYR A 74 -8.47 -5.99 17.15
CA TYR A 74 -7.14 -5.70 16.64
C TYR A 74 -7.15 -5.40 15.13
N ARG A 75 -7.91 -6.18 14.36
CA ARG A 75 -8.05 -5.94 12.92
C ARG A 75 -8.67 -4.57 12.64
N ALA A 76 -9.73 -4.19 13.34
CA ALA A 76 -10.40 -2.91 13.13
C ALA A 76 -9.49 -1.71 13.49
N GLU A 77 -8.68 -1.86 14.54
CA GLU A 77 -7.85 -0.78 15.06
C GLU A 77 -6.52 -0.63 14.29
N CYS A 78 -5.82 -1.75 14.08
CA CYS A 78 -4.42 -1.77 13.68
C CYS A 78 -4.17 -2.27 12.24
N MET A 79 -5.12 -2.97 11.61
CA MET A 79 -4.93 -3.50 10.26
C MET A 79 -5.59 -2.60 9.22
N LYS A 80 -4.81 -1.77 8.54
CA LYS A 80 -5.30 -0.86 7.50
C LYS A 80 -5.37 -1.57 6.15
N PRO A 81 -6.58 -1.76 5.57
CA PRO A 81 -6.74 -2.52 4.35
C PRO A 81 -6.31 -1.71 3.12
N LEU A 82 -5.67 -2.38 2.18
CA LEU A 82 -5.17 -1.86 0.90
C LEU A 82 -6.05 -2.39 -0.25
N ASN A 83 -7.21 -1.77 -0.40
CA ASN A 83 -8.33 -2.32 -1.20
C ASN A 83 -8.51 -1.67 -2.57
N ASP A 84 -7.86 -0.56 -2.89
CA ASP A 84 -8.00 0.10 -4.19
C ASP A 84 -6.79 -0.21 -5.11
N LEU A 85 -6.83 0.29 -6.35
CA LEU A 85 -5.75 0.07 -7.31
C LEU A 85 -4.49 0.91 -6.99
N PHE A 86 -4.65 2.04 -6.29
CA PHE A 86 -3.54 2.90 -5.86
C PHE A 86 -2.80 2.30 -4.65
N SER A 87 -3.48 1.43 -3.92
CA SER A 87 -2.98 0.77 -2.72
C SER A 87 -1.78 -0.13 -2.99
N VAL A 88 -1.59 -0.59 -4.23
CA VAL A 88 -0.40 -1.38 -4.63
C VAL A 88 0.86 -0.50 -4.55
N ALA A 89 0.80 0.73 -5.07
CA ALA A 89 1.91 1.67 -4.95
C ALA A 89 2.18 2.06 -3.50
N GLN A 90 1.14 2.21 -2.68
CA GLN A 90 1.28 2.44 -1.24
C GLN A 90 1.97 1.26 -0.54
N ALA A 91 1.59 0.02 -0.87
CA ALA A 91 2.23 -1.17 -0.31
C ALA A 91 3.73 -1.26 -0.64
N CYS A 92 4.10 -0.97 -1.90
CA CYS A 92 5.50 -0.93 -2.32
C CYS A 92 6.26 0.17 -1.57
N LEU A 93 5.74 1.40 -1.54
CA LEU A 93 6.36 2.51 -0.82
C LEU A 93 6.54 2.21 0.67
N PHE A 94 5.52 1.64 1.31
CA PHE A 94 5.60 1.21 2.71
C PHE A 94 6.70 0.17 2.92
N ALA A 95 6.72 -0.88 2.10
CA ALA A 95 7.75 -1.90 2.18
C ALA A 95 9.16 -1.35 1.95
N ASP A 96 9.31 -0.42 1.00
CA ASP A 96 10.60 0.20 0.68
C ASP A 96 11.12 1.09 1.80
N VAL A 97 10.27 1.89 2.41
CA VAL A 97 10.63 2.73 3.56
C VAL A 97 11.04 1.88 4.75
N ILE A 98 10.28 0.84 5.07
CA ILE A 98 10.60 -0.05 6.19
C ILE A 98 11.89 -0.85 5.91
N GLN A 99 12.11 -1.28 4.66
CA GLN A 99 13.36 -1.93 4.27
C GLN A 99 14.54 -0.97 4.41
N PHE A 100 14.41 0.26 3.92
CA PHE A 100 15.44 1.28 4.04
C PHE A 100 15.82 1.54 5.49
N PHE A 101 14.84 1.66 6.39
CA PHE A 101 15.12 1.83 7.82
C PHE A 101 15.80 0.62 8.43
N THR A 102 15.39 -0.59 8.04
CA THR A 102 16.00 -1.83 8.52
C THR A 102 17.46 -1.94 8.07
N ASP A 103 17.75 -1.65 6.80
CA ASP A 103 19.10 -1.77 6.22
C ASP A 103 20.09 -0.73 6.79
N HIS A 104 19.58 0.41 7.27
CA HIS A 104 20.39 1.50 7.83
C HIS A 104 20.34 1.60 9.35
N ASP A 105 19.73 0.61 10.03
CA ASP A 105 19.56 0.59 11.49
C ASP A 105 18.90 1.87 12.05
N ILE A 106 17.91 2.39 11.32
CA ILE A 106 17.17 3.59 11.71
C ILE A 106 15.99 3.14 12.57
N ALA A 107 15.96 3.59 13.82
CA ALA A 107 14.80 3.38 14.68
C ALA A 107 13.59 4.18 14.16
N TYR A 108 12.42 3.54 14.14
CA TYR A 108 11.18 4.16 13.71
C TYR A 108 10.01 3.68 14.58
N GLU A 109 8.97 4.50 14.67
CA GLU A 109 7.69 4.12 15.27
C GLU A 109 6.73 3.69 14.14
N PRO A 110 6.24 2.43 14.14
CA PRO A 110 5.41 1.88 13.07
C PRO A 110 4.20 2.72 12.64
N ARG A 111 3.44 3.29 13.59
CA ARG A 111 2.24 4.07 13.26
C ARG A 111 2.59 5.40 12.59
N ALA A 112 3.59 6.10 13.09
CA ALA A 112 4.07 7.36 12.54
C ALA A 112 4.53 7.20 11.10
N VAL A 113 5.26 6.11 10.78
CA VAL A 113 5.68 5.83 9.41
C VAL A 113 4.48 5.60 8.49
N HIS A 114 3.48 4.84 8.95
CA HIS A 114 2.25 4.64 8.20
C HIS A 114 1.51 5.96 7.97
N GLU A 115 1.31 6.78 9.01
CA GLU A 115 0.62 8.07 8.94
C GLU A 115 1.33 9.06 8.02
N ASP A 116 2.67 9.09 8.05
CA ASP A 116 3.50 9.90 7.16
C ASP A 116 3.32 9.52 5.68
N ILE A 117 3.29 8.22 5.40
CA ILE A 117 3.08 7.69 4.04
C ILE A 117 1.67 8.00 3.58
N GLU A 118 0.65 7.77 4.42
CA GLU A 118 -0.74 8.07 4.12
C GLU A 118 -0.95 9.57 3.83
N SER A 119 -0.37 10.43 4.66
CA SER A 119 -0.40 11.89 4.48
C SER A 119 0.29 12.32 3.19
N SER A 120 1.43 11.70 2.85
CA SER A 120 2.16 11.99 1.61
C SER A 120 1.34 11.60 0.37
N ILE A 121 0.68 10.45 0.40
CA ILE A 121 -0.20 10.00 -0.69
C ILE A 121 -1.41 10.93 -0.83
N ALA A 122 -2.04 11.30 0.29
CA ALA A 122 -3.15 12.24 0.30
C ALA A 122 -2.76 13.61 -0.27
N GLU A 123 -1.56 14.12 0.06
CA GLU A 123 -1.04 15.38 -0.47
C GLU A 123 -0.84 15.33 -2.00
N VAL A 124 -0.33 14.22 -2.54
CA VAL A 124 -0.14 14.08 -4.00
C VAL A 124 -1.47 14.18 -4.76
N HIS A 125 -2.54 13.62 -4.21
CA HIS A 125 -3.88 13.70 -4.79
C HIS A 125 -4.50 15.09 -4.62
N THR A 126 -4.49 15.63 -3.41
CA THR A 126 -5.14 16.92 -3.08
C THR A 126 -4.41 18.13 -3.67
N SER A 127 -3.09 18.06 -3.86
CA SER A 127 -2.31 19.15 -4.47
C SER A 127 -2.52 19.30 -5.97
N GLY A 128 -3.14 18.31 -6.63
CA GLY A 128 -3.34 18.30 -8.09
C GLY A 128 -2.08 18.01 -8.90
N LYS A 129 -0.92 17.76 -8.26
CA LYS A 129 0.35 17.51 -8.97
C LYS A 129 0.28 16.25 -9.82
N MET A 130 -0.29 15.17 -9.29
CA MET A 130 -0.48 13.92 -10.04
C MET A 130 -1.40 14.14 -11.25
N HIS A 131 -2.53 14.81 -11.07
CA HIS A 131 -3.46 15.11 -12.15
C HIS A 131 -2.79 15.92 -13.28
N LYS A 132 -1.96 16.92 -12.93
CA LYS A 132 -1.21 17.70 -13.93
C LYS A 132 -0.20 16.85 -14.69
N ALA A 133 0.52 15.95 -14.00
CA ALA A 133 1.47 15.04 -14.64
C ALA A 133 0.77 14.07 -15.61
N VAL A 134 -0.39 13.53 -15.23
CA VAL A 134 -1.19 12.65 -16.09
C VAL A 134 -1.68 13.38 -17.35
N VAL A 135 -2.16 14.61 -17.21
CA VAL A 135 -2.67 15.41 -18.34
C VAL A 135 -1.57 15.78 -19.35
N GLN A 136 -0.31 15.87 -18.92
CA GLN A 136 0.82 16.16 -19.81
C GLN A 136 1.10 15.02 -20.80
N ASP A 137 0.73 13.78 -20.48
CA ASP A 137 0.89 12.62 -21.36
C ASP A 137 -0.29 11.65 -21.21
N LEU A 138 -1.47 12.07 -21.68
CA LEU A 138 -2.67 11.25 -21.60
C LEU A 138 -2.54 9.87 -22.27
N PRO A 139 -1.92 9.72 -23.46
CA PRO A 139 -1.76 8.41 -24.08
C PRO A 139 -0.95 7.41 -23.26
N LEU A 140 0.01 7.87 -22.44
CA LEU A 140 0.78 7.00 -21.55
C LEU A 140 -0.04 6.47 -20.36
N TYR A 141 -0.93 7.30 -19.80
CA TYR A 141 -1.63 6.99 -18.54
C TYR A 141 -3.09 6.55 -18.72
N MET A 142 -3.70 6.81 -19.87
CA MET A 142 -5.11 6.53 -20.12
C MET A 142 -5.30 5.78 -21.43
N GLU A 143 -5.81 4.55 -21.32
CA GLU A 143 -6.23 3.76 -22.48
C GLU A 143 -7.65 4.18 -22.92
N PRO A 144 -7.85 4.65 -24.16
CA PRO A 144 -9.17 5.05 -24.64
C PRO A 144 -10.05 3.82 -24.87
N ASN A 145 -11.22 3.78 -24.22
CA ASN A 145 -12.23 2.74 -24.47
C ASN A 145 -13.20 3.17 -25.58
N THR A 146 -13.03 2.62 -26.78
CA THR A 146 -13.85 2.94 -27.96
C THR A 146 -15.31 2.51 -27.84
N GLN A 147 -15.61 1.49 -27.03
CA GLN A 147 -16.96 0.93 -26.85
C GLN A 147 -17.76 1.64 -25.76
N LEU A 148 -17.11 2.40 -24.88
CA LEU A 148 -17.75 3.05 -23.73
C LEU A 148 -18.86 4.02 -24.17
N ARG A 149 -18.61 4.83 -25.21
CA ARG A 149 -19.60 5.78 -25.73
C ARG A 149 -20.86 5.05 -26.22
N GLU A 150 -20.67 4.00 -27.01
CA GLU A 150 -21.77 3.23 -27.57
C GLU A 150 -22.63 2.59 -26.47
N LEU A 151 -21.97 1.97 -25.48
CA LEU A 151 -22.64 1.39 -24.32
C LEU A 151 -23.50 2.41 -23.58
N LEU A 152 -22.93 3.59 -23.28
CA LEU A 152 -23.65 4.66 -22.56
C LEU A 152 -24.86 5.17 -23.36
N SER A 153 -24.72 5.32 -24.68
CA SER A 153 -25.84 5.72 -25.55
C SER A 153 -26.97 4.69 -25.55
N ARG A 154 -26.68 3.38 -25.55
CA ARG A 154 -27.71 2.33 -25.47
C ARG A 154 -28.53 2.42 -24.17
N PHE A 155 -27.87 2.67 -23.03
CA PHE A 155 -28.56 2.83 -21.74
C PHE A 155 -29.41 4.10 -21.66
N GLN A 156 -29.03 5.18 -22.34
CA GLN A 156 -29.86 6.39 -22.40
C GLN A 156 -31.15 6.17 -23.19
N VAL A 157 -31.07 5.42 -24.30
CA VAL A 157 -32.24 5.11 -25.14
C VAL A 157 -33.20 4.13 -24.46
N GLN A 158 -32.72 3.18 -23.65
CA GLN A 158 -33.58 2.25 -22.91
C GLN A 158 -34.36 2.89 -21.75
N ASN A 159 -33.92 4.05 -21.26
CA ASN A 159 -34.56 4.78 -20.16
C ASN A 159 -35.43 5.96 -20.64
N ALA A 160 -35.60 6.11 -21.95
CA ALA A 160 -36.46 7.11 -22.59
C ALA A 160 -37.72 6.43 -23.16
#